data_AF-A0A4Y2EA92-F1
#
_entry.id   AF-A0A4Y2EA92-F1
#
_cell.length_a   1.000
_cell.length_b   1.000
_cell.length_c   1.000
_cell.angle_alpha   90.00
_cell.angle_beta   90.00
_cell.angle_gamma   90.00
#
_symmetry.space_group_name_H-M   'P 1'
#
loop_
_entity.id
_entity.type
_entity.pdbx_description
1 polymer ?
#
loop_
_entity_poly.entity_id
_entity_poly.type
_entity_poly.pdbx_seq_one_letter_code
_entity_poly.pdbx_strand_id
1 'polypeptide(L)'
;MNQHYLIHTEDKPHSCDVCGRTFSRKSSLNLHYLTHTKEKPRSCEVCGKAFSQSNSLNLHYLTHTKEKPHSCEVCGKAFSQKNNLNSHYLTHTKEKPHSCEVCGKAFSQKNNLNSHYLTHTKEKPHSCD
;
A
#
# COMPACT_ATOMS: atom_id res chain seq x y z
N MET A 1 15.48 21.18 13.56
CA MET A 1 14.12 21.76 13.68
C MET A 1 13.53 21.88 12.27
N ASN A 2 12.25 21.59 12.05
CA ASN A 2 11.44 21.71 10.80
C ASN A 2 11.04 20.47 9.95
N GLN A 3 11.58 19.26 10.11
CA GLN A 3 11.07 18.15 9.24
C GLN A 3 9.61 17.73 9.56
N HIS A 4 9.17 17.86 10.81
CA HIS A 4 7.78 17.60 11.20
C HIS A 4 6.84 18.72 10.71
N TYR A 5 7.30 19.97 10.73
CA TYR A 5 6.50 21.13 10.28
C TYR A 5 6.18 21.08 8.78
N LEU A 6 7.10 20.59 7.94
CA LEU A 6 6.88 20.40 6.50
C LEU A 6 5.69 19.48 6.16
N ILE A 7 5.26 18.62 7.10
CA ILE A 7 4.09 17.76 6.92
C ILE A 7 2.79 18.56 7.07
N HIS A 8 2.80 19.61 7.90
CA HIS A 8 1.64 20.46 8.18
C HIS A 8 1.50 21.61 7.18
N THR A 9 2.57 22.01 6.49
CA THR A 9 2.58 23.17 5.59
C THR A 9 2.48 22.82 4.10
N GLU A 10 2.23 21.55 3.75
CA GLU A 10 2.31 21.00 2.38
C GLU A 10 3.64 21.25 1.64
N ASP A 11 4.64 21.79 2.33
CA ASP A 11 5.93 22.14 1.76
C ASP A 11 6.72 20.86 1.46
N LYS A 12 6.88 20.58 0.16
CA LYS A 12 7.56 19.41 -0.39
C LYS A 12 8.76 19.88 -1.21
N PRO A 13 9.88 20.25 -0.55
CA PRO A 13 10.99 20.94 -1.19
C PRO A 13 11.81 20.05 -2.14
N HIS A 14 11.53 18.74 -2.18
CA HIS A 14 12.28 17.79 -3.00
C HIS A 14 11.45 17.32 -4.18
N SER A 15 11.72 17.82 -5.38
CA SER A 15 11.08 17.39 -6.63
C SER A 15 11.84 16.27 -7.32
N CYS A 16 11.11 15.40 -8.01
CA CYS A 16 11.66 14.46 -8.98
C CYS A 16 11.75 15.12 -10.34
N ASP A 17 12.94 15.16 -10.94
CA ASP A 17 13.16 15.82 -12.22
C ASP A 17 12.63 15.00 -13.41
N VAL A 18 12.29 13.72 -13.20
CA VAL A 18 11.77 12.82 -14.24
C VAL A 18 10.25 12.93 -14.38
N CYS A 19 9.52 13.11 -13.27
CA CYS A 19 8.04 13.12 -13.29
C CYS A 19 7.39 14.29 -12.53
N GLY A 20 8.18 15.22 -12.00
CA GLY A 20 7.70 16.40 -11.29
C GLY A 20 7.11 16.14 -9.90
N ARG A 21 7.04 14.88 -9.43
CA ARG A 21 6.50 14.56 -8.11
C ARG A 21 7.35 15.16 -6.99
N THR A 22 6.68 15.75 -6.00
CA THR A 22 7.34 16.39 -4.86
C THR A 22 7.24 15.56 -3.58
N PHE A 23 8.28 15.64 -2.75
CA PHE A 23 8.46 14.89 -1.52
C PHE A 23 8.91 15.81 -0.39
N SER A 24 8.41 15.54 0.82
CA SER A 24 8.82 16.26 2.05
C SER A 24 10.17 15.82 2.59
N ARG A 25 10.73 14.71 2.10
CA ARG A 25 12.02 14.16 2.53
C ARG A 25 12.85 13.69 1.34
N LYS A 26 14.14 14.03 1.34
CA LYS A 26 15.10 13.56 0.34
C LYS A 26 15.18 12.02 0.26
N SER A 27 15.09 11.32 1.40
CA SER A 27 15.08 9.85 1.42
C SER A 27 13.89 9.26 0.65
N SER A 28 12.72 9.91 0.71
CA SER A 28 11.53 9.49 -0.02
C SER A 28 11.68 9.74 -1.53
N LEU A 29 12.29 10.86 -1.92
CA LEU A 29 12.65 11.14 -3.31
C LEU A 29 13.65 10.09 -3.86
N ASN A 30 14.71 9.78 -3.11
CA ASN A 30 15.68 8.75 -3.52
C ASN A 30 15.03 7.39 -3.71
N LEU A 31 14.16 6.99 -2.79
CA LEU A 31 13.40 5.75 -2.93
C LEU A 31 12.46 5.78 -4.14
N HIS A 32 11.85 6.93 -4.42
CA HIS A 32 11.02 7.11 -5.60
C HIS A 32 11.84 6.99 -6.90
N TYR A 33 13.07 7.48 -6.95
CA TYR A 33 13.93 7.32 -8.14
C TYR A 33 14.13 5.86 -8.55
N LEU A 34 14.16 4.92 -7.58
CA LEU A 34 14.22 3.48 -7.87
C LEU A 34 13.04 2.98 -8.70
N THR A 35 11.90 3.68 -8.69
CA THR A 35 10.74 3.33 -9.53
C THR A 35 10.96 3.68 -11.00
N HIS A 36 11.80 4.67 -11.31
CA HIS A 36 12.16 5.03 -12.68
C HIS A 36 13.26 4.11 -13.22
N THR A 37 14.28 3.82 -12.43
CA THR A 37 15.39 2.94 -12.83
C THR A 37 15.04 1.45 -12.77
N LYS A 38 13.94 1.10 -12.09
CA LYS A 38 13.55 -0.28 -11.76
C LYS A 38 14.59 -1.02 -10.90
N GLU A 39 15.52 -0.30 -10.30
CA GLU A 39 16.52 -0.86 -9.40
C GLU A 39 15.88 -1.40 -8.12
N LYS A 40 16.37 -2.55 -7.68
CA LYS A 40 15.89 -3.24 -6.48
C LYS A 40 17.10 -3.71 -5.66
N PRO A 41 17.70 -2.84 -4.85
CA PRO A 41 18.97 -3.12 -4.18
C PRO A 41 18.90 -4.20 -3.10
N ARG A 42 17.70 -4.66 -2.72
CA ARG A 42 17.53 -5.63 -1.63
C ARG A 42 16.98 -6.95 -2.16
N SER A 43 17.82 -7.97 -2.24
CA SER A 43 17.43 -9.32 -2.67
C SER A 43 17.09 -10.23 -1.49
N CYS A 44 16.11 -11.10 -1.72
CA CYS A 44 15.84 -12.24 -0.86
C CYS A 44 16.87 -13.32 -1.11
N GLU A 45 17.58 -13.75 -0.06
CA GLU A 45 18.61 -14.78 -0.18
C GLU A 45 18.02 -16.18 -0.43
N VAL A 46 16.75 -16.39 -0.08
CA VAL A 46 16.06 -17.68 -0.24
C VAL A 46 15.57 -17.91 -1.67
N CYS A 47 15.09 -16.87 -2.36
CA CYS A 47 14.49 -17.03 -3.70
C CYS A 47 14.98 -16.03 -4.76
N GLY A 48 15.98 -15.20 -4.44
CA GLY A 48 16.54 -14.20 -5.35
C GLY A 48 15.64 -13.01 -5.65
N LYS A 49 14.39 -12.99 -5.17
CA LYS A 49 13.43 -11.90 -5.44
C LYS A 49 13.93 -10.58 -4.85
N ALA A 50 13.98 -9.55 -5.67
CA ALA A 50 14.49 -8.24 -5.28
C ALA A 50 13.39 -7.21 -4.96
N PHE A 51 13.71 -6.28 -4.06
CA PHE A 51 12.86 -5.23 -3.51
C PHE A 51 13.59 -3.87 -3.44
N SER A 52 12.83 -2.78 -3.52
CA SER A 52 13.37 -1.42 -3.37
C SER A 52 13.52 -0.96 -1.92
N GLN A 53 12.87 -1.64 -0.97
CA GLN A 53 12.85 -1.27 0.45
C GLN A 53 13.14 -2.47 1.36
N SER A 54 13.85 -2.22 2.47
CA SER A 54 14.10 -3.24 3.51
C SER A 54 12.81 -3.81 4.08
N ASN A 55 11.83 -2.95 4.40
CA ASN A 55 10.57 -3.38 5.01
C ASN A 55 9.78 -4.32 4.08
N SER A 56 9.83 -4.07 2.77
CA SER A 56 9.20 -4.95 1.77
C SER A 56 9.88 -6.32 1.71
N LEU A 57 11.22 -6.36 1.81
CA LEU A 57 11.97 -7.61 1.88
C LEU A 57 11.68 -8.37 3.18
N ASN A 58 11.67 -7.69 4.34
CA ASN A 58 11.35 -8.31 5.64
C ASN A 58 9.93 -8.90 5.65
N LEU A 59 8.96 -8.16 5.12
CA LEU A 59 7.60 -8.66 4.97
C LEU A 59 7.55 -9.86 4.01
N HIS A 60 8.33 -9.83 2.92
CA HIS A 60 8.44 -10.97 2.03
C HIS A 60 9.05 -12.21 2.70
N TYR A 61 10.02 -12.06 3.61
CA TYR A 61 10.57 -13.19 4.35
C TYR A 61 9.51 -13.97 5.14
N LEU A 62 8.46 -13.29 5.64
CA LEU A 62 7.33 -13.97 6.30
C LEU A 62 6.61 -14.97 5.37
N THR A 63 6.74 -14.83 4.05
CA THR A 63 6.17 -15.79 3.09
C THR A 63 6.96 -17.09 3.02
N HIS A 64 8.25 -17.06 3.35
CA HIS A 64 9.10 -18.25 3.43
C HIS A 64 8.92 -18.97 4.78
N THR A 65 8.90 -18.22 5.88
CA THR A 65 8.72 -18.78 7.23
C THR A 65 7.28 -19.18 7.54
N LYS A 66 6.32 -18.67 6.75
CA LYS A 66 4.87 -18.76 7.00
C LYS A 66 4.44 -18.11 8.31
N GLU A 67 5.29 -17.28 8.90
CA GLU A 67 4.96 -16.54 10.11
C GLU A 67 3.85 -15.53 9.86
N LYS A 68 2.94 -15.43 10.83
CA LYS A 68 1.81 -14.52 10.81
C LYS A 68 1.68 -13.84 12.17
N PRO A 69 2.45 -12.76 12.42
CA PRO A 69 2.57 -12.16 13.75
C PRO A 69 1.28 -11.52 14.29
N HIS A 70 0.28 -11.32 13.43
CA HIS A 70 -0.92 -10.57 13.77
C HIS A 70 -2.15 -11.47 13.79
N SER A 71 -2.61 -11.86 14.97
CA SER A 71 -3.78 -12.73 15.15
C SER A 71 -5.05 -11.94 15.43
N CYS A 72 -6.16 -12.40 14.87
CA CYS A 72 -7.49 -11.91 15.21
C CYS A 72 -7.93 -12.51 16.53
N GLU A 73 -8.27 -11.67 17.50
CA GLU A 73 -8.72 -12.11 18.82
C GLU A 73 -10.13 -12.71 18.80
N VAL A 74 -10.93 -12.39 17.78
CA VAL A 74 -12.31 -12.88 17.65
C VAL A 74 -12.38 -14.29 17.07
N CYS A 75 -11.52 -14.63 16.09
CA CYS A 75 -11.59 -15.92 15.39
C CYS A 75 -10.27 -16.69 15.29
N GLY A 76 -9.18 -16.18 15.90
CA GLY A 76 -7.86 -16.81 15.89
C GLY A 76 -7.12 -16.73 14.54
N LYS A 77 -7.73 -16.19 13.49
CA LYS A 77 -7.09 -16.10 12.16
C LYS A 77 -5.89 -15.15 12.20
N ALA A 78 -4.73 -15.64 11.74
CA ALA A 78 -3.49 -14.88 11.72
C ALA A 78 -3.15 -14.30 10.35
N PHE A 79 -2.43 -13.17 10.35
CA PHE A 79 -2.01 -12.37 9.20
C PHE A 79 -0.54 -11.96 9.31
N SER A 80 0.13 -11.84 8.16
CA SER A 80 1.52 -11.35 8.07
C SER A 80 1.63 -9.82 8.18
N GLN A 81 0.53 -9.08 8.03
CA GLN A 81 0.51 -7.62 8.12
C GLN A 81 -0.66 -7.13 8.97
N LYS A 82 -0.41 -6.09 9.77
CA LYS A 82 -1.42 -5.46 10.64
C LYS A 82 -2.58 -4.82 9.87
N ASN A 83 -2.32 -4.19 8.72
CA ASN A 83 -3.38 -3.63 7.88
C ASN A 83 -4.38 -4.70 7.40
N ASN A 84 -3.90 -5.89 7.03
CA ASN A 84 -4.75 -7.01 6.63
C ASN A 84 -5.60 -7.51 7.80
N LEU A 85 -5.03 -7.56 9.02
CA LEU A 85 -5.79 -7.86 10.23
C LEU A 85 -6.88 -6.80 10.48
N ASN A 86 -6.54 -5.51 10.39
CA ASN A 86 -7.50 -4.42 10.56
C ASN A 86 -8.65 -4.50 9.53
N SER A 87 -8.34 -4.73 8.26
CA SER A 87 -9.37 -4.92 7.23
C SER A 87 -10.20 -6.19 7.46
N HIS A 88 -9.60 -7.23 8.05
CA HIS A 88 -10.32 -8.43 8.45
C HIS A 88 -11.28 -8.17 9.62
N TYR A 89 -10.92 -7.34 10.60
CA TYR A 89 -11.82 -6.98 11.71
C TYR A 89 -13.15 -6.38 11.23
N LEU A 90 -13.14 -5.63 10.12
CA LEU A 90 -14.37 -5.10 9.51
C LEU A 90 -15.35 -6.20 9.07
N THR A 91 -14.89 -7.43 8.87
CA THR A 91 -15.77 -8.57 8.56
C THR A 91 -16.56 -9.06 9.77
N HIS A 92 -16.04 -8.84 10.98
CA HIS A 92 -16.73 -9.15 12.22
C HIS A 92 -17.72 -8.06 12.61
N THR A 93 -17.33 -6.80 12.50
CA THR A 93 -18.19 -5.64 12.83
C THR A 93 -19.23 -5.35 11.76
N LYS A 94 -19.04 -5.89 10.53
CA LYS A 94 -19.81 -5.57 9.32
C LYS A 94 -19.72 -4.08 8.93
N GLU A 95 -18.75 -3.36 9.46
CA GLU A 95 -18.49 -1.97 9.10
C GLU A 95 -18.04 -1.87 7.64
N LYS A 96 -18.55 -0.83 6.97
CA LYS A 96 -18.25 -0.53 5.56
C LYS A 96 -17.92 0.95 5.43
N PRO A 97 -16.68 1.36 5.78
CA PRO A 97 -16.30 2.77 5.85
C PRO A 97 -16.26 3.48 4.50
N HIS A 98 -16.31 2.73 3.39
CA HIS A 98 -16.11 3.27 2.06
C HIS A 98 -17.40 3.18 1.24
N SER A 99 -18.08 4.31 1.08
CA SER A 99 -19.33 4.40 0.33
C SER A 99 -19.10 4.92 -1.09
N CYS A 100 -19.84 4.36 -2.05
CA CYS A 100 -19.93 4.88 -3.40
C CYS A 100 -20.87 6.08 -3.42
N GLU A 101 -20.36 7.22 -3.87
CA GLU A 101 -21.15 8.47 -3.95
C GLU A 101 -22.18 8.43 -5.07
N VAL A 102 -21.98 7.57 -6.08
CA VAL A 102 -22.89 7.45 -7.24
C VAL A 102 -24.14 6.63 -6.89
N CYS A 103 -24.01 5.55 -6.11
CA CYS A 103 -25.12 4.62 -5.86
C CYS A 103 -25.34 4.28 -4.37
N GLY A 104 -24.59 4.88 -3.46
CA GLY A 104 -24.69 4.66 -2.01
C GLY A 104 -24.15 3.31 -1.51
N LYS A 105 -23.68 2.43 -2.39
CA LYS A 105 -23.19 1.10 -1.99
C LYS A 105 -21.90 1.21 -1.18
N ALA A 106 -21.89 0.60 0.00
CA ALA A 106 -20.76 0.63 0.92
C ALA A 106 -19.90 -0.64 0.87
N PHE A 107 -18.60 -0.48 1.12
CA PHE A 107 -17.56 -1.49 1.08
C PHE A 107 -16.64 -1.41 2.32
N SER A 108 -16.14 -2.57 2.75
CA SER A 108 -15.17 -2.67 3.85
C SER A 108 -13.74 -2.31 3.44
N GLN A 109 -13.42 -2.29 2.14
CA GLN A 109 -12.09 -1.97 1.65
C GLN A 109 -12.16 -0.98 0.47
N LYS A 110 -11.22 -0.02 0.43
CA LYS A 110 -11.16 1.03 -0.58
C LYS A 110 -10.91 0.50 -2.00
N ASN A 111 -10.06 -0.51 -2.16
CA ASN A 111 -9.84 -1.20 -3.44
C ASN A 111 -11.15 -1.77 -4.01
N ASN A 112 -12.01 -2.38 -3.18
CA ASN A 112 -13.30 -2.89 -3.63
C ASN A 112 -14.23 -1.75 -4.09
N LEU A 113 -14.21 -0.61 -3.39
CA LEU A 113 -14.92 0.59 -3.83
C LEU A 113 -14.36 1.10 -5.18
N ASN A 114 -13.04 1.16 -5.34
CA ASN A 114 -12.42 1.60 -6.60
C ASN A 114 -12.80 0.68 -7.77
N SER A 115 -12.71 -0.65 -7.58
CA SER A 115 -13.16 -1.61 -8.59
C SER A 115 -14.65 -1.48 -8.89
N HIS A 116 -15.47 -1.18 -7.87
CA HIS A 116 -16.89 -0.90 -8.08
C HIS A 116 -17.11 0.40 -8.87
N TYR A 117 -16.33 1.46 -8.66
CA TYR A 117 -16.45 2.70 -9.43
C TYR A 117 -16.29 2.48 -10.93
N LEU A 118 -15.42 1.55 -11.33
CA LEU A 118 -15.25 1.19 -12.75
C LEU A 118 -16.53 0.62 -13.39
N THR A 119 -17.43 0.04 -12.59
CA THR A 119 -18.73 -0.44 -13.07
C THR A 119 -19.68 0.69 -13.46
N HIS A 120 -19.48 1.90 -12.92
CA HIS A 120 -20.23 3.10 -13.30
C HIS A 120 -19.66 3.79 -14.53
N THR A 121 -18.34 3.77 -14.71
CA THR A 121 -17.66 4.47 -15.82
C THR A 121 -17.64 3.67 -17.13
N LYS A 122 -18.11 2.41 -17.14
CA LYS A 122 -18.01 1.45 -18.28
C LYS A 122 -16.58 1.23 -18.80
N GLU A 123 -15.56 1.71 -18.08
CA GLU A 123 -14.17 1.43 -18.40
C GLU A 123 -13.85 0.00 -17.95
N LYS A 124 -13.69 -0.92 -18.90
CA LYS A 124 -13.16 -2.25 -18.61
C LYS A 124 -11.72 -2.10 -18.12
N PRO A 125 -11.37 -2.55 -16.90
CA PRO A 125 -9.97 -2.68 -16.54
C PRO A 125 -9.41 -3.88 -17.30
N HIS A 126 -8.37 -3.65 -18.08
CA HIS A 126 -7.59 -4.61 -18.88
C HIS A 126 -8.13 -4.92 -20.29
N SER A 127 -7.75 -4.09 -21.26
CA SER A 127 -7.34 -4.64 -22.56
C SER A 127 -5.92 -5.17 -22.37
N CYS A 128 -5.74 -6.48 -22.47
CA CYS A 128 -4.43 -7.07 -22.71
C CYS A 128 -4.11 -6.91 -24.21
N ASP A 129 -2.89 -6.49 -24.51
CA ASP A 129 -2.20 -6.81 -25.77
C ASP A 129 -1.25 -7.98 -25.49
#